data_AF-A0A7L4QCV6-F1
#
_entry.id   AF-A0A7L4QCV6-F1
#
_cell.length_a   1.000
_cell.length_b   1.000
_cell.length_c   1.000
_cell.angle_alpha   90.00
_cell.angle_beta   90.00
_cell.angle_gamma   90.00
#
_symmetry.space_group_name_H-M   'P 1'
#
loop_
_entity.id
_entity.type
_entity.pdbx_description
1 polymer ?
#
loop_
_entity_poly.entity_id
_entity_poly.type
_entity_poly.pdbx_seq_one_letter_code
_entity_poly.pdbx_strand_id
1 'polypeptide(L)'
;MSRIEEDLSELCSKAKAYGAARVSVLPASEVVVDKRVRLKCLVPVCPNYGVNLMCPPKMMSPDEFSKILAKYNHTIVIQFPICNDPEKIEEFMGGRSLEVLRAESAYPRTIRKSLVDFIDLICKLERDSVNMGYRFSAGLSGGPCELCERCVGQKTGAPCKNPLKARPSMEALGIDVFKTAENAGMPLKGQNGKDAYWTGLLLVE
;
A
#
# COMPACT_ATOMS: atom_id res chain seq x y z
N MET A 1 27.79 -12.82 -5.00
CA MET A 1 26.38 -12.43 -4.87
C MET A 1 25.81 -12.40 -6.27
N SER A 2 24.57 -12.86 -6.45
CA SER A 2 23.92 -12.75 -7.76
C SER A 2 23.62 -11.27 -8.05
N ARG A 3 23.61 -10.85 -9.33
CA ARG A 3 23.31 -9.45 -9.70
C ARG A 3 21.98 -8.95 -9.11
N ILE A 4 20.99 -9.85 -9.01
CA ILE A 4 19.69 -9.56 -8.40
C ILE A 4 19.80 -9.25 -6.90
N GLU A 5 20.67 -9.94 -6.14
CA GLU A 5 20.89 -9.65 -4.72
C GLU A 5 21.47 -8.25 -4.50
N GLU A 6 22.40 -7.84 -5.37
CA GLU A 6 23.02 -6.51 -5.34
C GLU A 6 21.98 -5.43 -5.66
N ASP A 7 21.19 -5.61 -6.71
CA ASP A 7 20.12 -4.69 -7.10
C ASP A 7 19.04 -4.58 -6.01
N LEU A 8 18.61 -5.69 -5.42
CA LEU A 8 17.63 -5.70 -4.31
C LEU A 8 18.17 -4.97 -3.08
N SER A 9 19.47 -5.14 -2.77
CA SER A 9 20.15 -4.43 -1.68
C SER A 9 20.22 -2.92 -1.96
N GLU A 10 20.51 -2.52 -3.20
CA GLU A 10 20.51 -1.11 -3.60
C GLU A 10 19.10 -0.51 -3.50
N LEU A 11 18.08 -1.20 -3.99
CA LEU A 11 16.68 -0.77 -3.85
C LEU A 11 16.26 -0.63 -2.39
N CYS A 12 16.67 -1.57 -1.51
CA CYS A 12 16.41 -1.45 -0.07
C CYS A 12 17.07 -0.21 0.53
N SER A 13 18.29 0.11 0.09
CA SER A 13 19.03 1.30 0.52
C SER A 13 18.35 2.58 0.05
N LYS A 14 17.87 2.63 -1.21
CA LYS A 14 17.09 3.75 -1.75
C LYS A 14 15.76 3.93 -1.03
N ALA A 15 15.04 2.85 -0.74
CA ALA A 15 13.79 2.90 0.02
C ALA A 15 13.99 3.57 1.39
N LYS A 16 15.06 3.21 2.12
CA LYS A 16 15.43 3.87 3.37
C LYS A 16 15.79 5.34 3.17
N ALA A 17 16.56 5.67 2.14
CA ALA A 17 16.90 7.06 1.80
C ALA A 17 15.67 7.91 1.45
N TYR A 18 14.61 7.29 0.92
CA TYR A 18 13.33 7.94 0.61
C TYR A 18 12.38 8.02 1.82
N GLY A 19 12.79 7.54 2.99
CA GLY A 19 12.05 7.69 4.24
C GLY A 19 11.34 6.44 4.74
N ALA A 20 11.58 5.26 4.15
CA ALA A 20 11.09 4.01 4.71
C ALA A 20 11.73 3.75 6.10
N ALA A 21 10.90 3.43 7.09
CA ALA A 21 11.36 3.09 8.43
C ALA A 21 11.89 1.66 8.49
N ARG A 22 11.21 0.73 7.80
CA ARG A 22 11.61 -0.68 7.74
C ARG A 22 11.45 -1.18 6.31
N VAL A 23 12.39 -2.05 5.90
CA VAL A 23 12.43 -2.62 4.55
C VAL A 23 12.93 -4.05 4.68
N SER A 24 12.26 -4.98 4.00
CA SER A 24 12.62 -6.40 3.99
C SER A 24 12.36 -7.00 2.61
N VAL A 25 13.22 -7.91 2.18
CA VAL A 25 13.07 -8.68 0.94
C VAL A 25 12.47 -10.03 1.28
N LEU A 26 11.48 -10.47 0.50
CA LEU A 26 10.91 -11.81 0.57
C LEU A 26 10.68 -12.37 -0.84
N PRO A 27 10.62 -13.70 -1.00
CA PRO A 27 10.11 -14.31 -2.22
C PRO A 27 8.69 -13.82 -2.50
N ALA A 28 8.36 -13.58 -3.77
CA ALA A 28 7.00 -13.15 -4.14
C ALA A 28 5.92 -14.18 -3.74
N SER A 29 6.30 -15.46 -3.63
CA SER A 29 5.42 -16.54 -3.14
C SER A 29 4.99 -16.40 -1.68
N GLU A 30 5.70 -15.58 -0.89
CA GLU A 30 5.39 -15.30 0.51
C GLU A 30 4.38 -14.15 0.68
N VAL A 31 3.98 -13.49 -0.41
CA VAL A 31 2.88 -12.50 -0.41
C VAL A 31 1.55 -13.24 -0.36
N VAL A 32 0.78 -12.98 0.68
CA VAL A 32 -0.48 -13.70 0.93
C VAL A 32 -1.65 -12.98 0.29
N VAL A 33 -2.27 -13.58 -0.72
CA VAL A 33 -3.53 -13.11 -1.30
C VAL A 33 -4.68 -13.93 -0.74
N ASP A 34 -5.64 -13.27 -0.09
CA ASP A 34 -6.79 -13.91 0.54
C ASP A 34 -8.10 -13.21 0.17
N LYS A 35 -9.07 -13.98 -0.34
CA LYS A 35 -10.38 -13.44 -0.78
C LYS A 35 -11.17 -12.80 0.36
N ARG A 36 -10.90 -13.18 1.62
CA ARG A 36 -11.51 -12.58 2.82
C ARG A 36 -11.10 -11.11 2.97
N VAL A 37 -9.98 -10.68 2.38
CA VAL A 37 -9.62 -9.25 2.33
C VAL A 37 -10.65 -8.47 1.51
N ARG A 38 -11.10 -9.01 0.37
CA ARG A 38 -12.19 -8.38 -0.42
C ARG A 38 -13.50 -8.34 0.37
N LEU A 39 -13.78 -9.36 1.17
CA LEU A 39 -14.95 -9.37 2.07
C LEU A 39 -14.87 -8.21 3.09
N LYS A 40 -13.69 -7.88 3.61
CA LYS A 40 -13.49 -6.73 4.52
C LYS A 40 -13.67 -5.37 3.84
N CYS A 41 -13.59 -5.29 2.50
CA CYS A 41 -14.00 -4.08 1.78
C CYS A 41 -15.53 -3.94 1.69
N LEU A 42 -16.27 -5.05 1.80
CA LEU A 42 -17.72 -5.12 1.59
C LEU A 42 -18.52 -5.17 2.88
N VAL A 43 -17.96 -5.73 3.97
CA VAL A 43 -18.71 -6.05 5.20
C VAL A 43 -17.91 -5.71 6.48
N PRO A 44 -18.30 -4.64 7.22
CA PRO A 44 -19.14 -3.53 6.75
C PRO A 44 -18.47 -2.82 5.57
N VAL A 45 -19.27 -2.14 4.73
CA VAL A 45 -18.73 -1.48 3.54
C VAL A 45 -17.66 -0.47 3.96
N CYS A 46 -16.45 -0.66 3.44
CA CYS A 46 -15.35 0.27 3.64
C CYS A 46 -15.73 1.63 3.05
N PRO A 47 -15.49 2.76 3.76
CA PRO A 47 -15.80 4.10 3.26
C PRO A 47 -15.20 4.45 1.89
N ASN A 48 -14.10 3.78 1.51
CA ASN A 48 -13.40 3.98 0.24
C ASN A 48 -13.89 3.06 -0.89
N TYR A 49 -14.70 2.05 -0.59
CA TYR A 49 -15.21 1.09 -1.58
C TYR A 49 -16.12 1.80 -2.60
N GLY A 50 -15.85 1.63 -3.90
CA GLY A 50 -16.60 2.29 -4.97
C GLY A 50 -16.37 3.80 -5.09
N VAL A 51 -15.47 4.37 -4.26
CA VAL A 51 -15.13 5.80 -4.30
C VAL A 51 -13.84 6.00 -5.08
N ASN A 52 -12.71 5.49 -4.59
CA ASN A 52 -11.41 5.74 -5.19
C ASN A 52 -11.17 4.90 -6.44
N LEU A 53 -10.55 5.47 -7.47
CA LEU A 53 -10.25 4.75 -8.72
C LEU A 53 -9.27 3.59 -8.54
N MET A 54 -8.46 3.64 -7.47
CA MET A 54 -7.48 2.62 -7.09
C MET A 54 -8.03 1.60 -6.07
N CYS A 55 -9.35 1.61 -5.84
CA CYS A 55 -10.05 0.68 -4.96
C CYS A 55 -11.02 -0.21 -5.76
N PRO A 56 -11.45 -1.34 -5.18
CA PRO A 56 -12.56 -2.11 -5.71
C PRO A 56 -13.85 -1.28 -5.87
N PRO A 57 -14.75 -1.63 -6.80
CA PRO A 57 -14.68 -2.74 -7.76
C PRO A 57 -13.87 -2.47 -9.04
N LYS A 58 -13.35 -1.26 -9.27
CA LYS A 58 -12.61 -0.92 -10.49
C LYS A 58 -11.25 -1.64 -10.62
N MET A 59 -10.67 -2.04 -9.50
CA MET A 59 -9.45 -2.87 -9.48
C MET A 59 -9.76 -4.34 -9.72
N MET A 60 -8.77 -5.05 -10.29
CA MET A 60 -8.83 -6.49 -10.52
C MET A 60 -9.21 -7.28 -9.26
N SER A 61 -9.75 -8.48 -9.47
CA SER A 61 -10.09 -9.41 -8.40
C SER A 61 -8.82 -10.00 -7.75
N PRO A 62 -8.92 -10.50 -6.50
CA PRO A 62 -7.83 -11.23 -5.88
C PRO A 62 -7.35 -12.42 -6.72
N ASP A 63 -8.25 -13.11 -7.41
CA ASP A 63 -7.91 -14.26 -8.27
C ASP A 63 -7.09 -13.86 -9.50
N GLU A 64 -7.43 -12.74 -10.13
CA GLU A 64 -6.65 -12.18 -11.25
C GLU A 64 -5.28 -11.72 -10.76
N PHE A 65 -5.23 -11.04 -9.61
CA PHE A 65 -3.98 -10.57 -9.04
C PHE A 65 -3.05 -11.73 -8.65
N SER A 66 -3.56 -12.81 -8.04
CA SER A 66 -2.75 -13.99 -7.69
C SER A 66 -2.03 -14.59 -8.91
N LYS A 67 -2.68 -14.61 -10.08
CA LYS A 67 -2.06 -15.10 -11.33
C LYS A 67 -0.95 -14.18 -11.84
N ILE A 68 -1.07 -12.88 -11.60
CA ILE A 68 -0.04 -11.89 -11.96
C ILE A 68 1.13 -11.98 -10.97
N LEU A 69 0.83 -12.05 -9.67
CA LEU A 69 1.82 -12.18 -8.60
C LEU A 69 2.73 -13.39 -8.81
N ALA A 70 2.19 -14.52 -9.29
CA ALA A 70 2.95 -15.73 -9.60
C ALA A 70 4.01 -15.57 -10.70
N LYS A 71 4.04 -14.44 -11.42
CA LYS A 71 5.07 -14.14 -12.44
C LYS A 71 6.27 -13.38 -11.87
N TYR A 72 6.22 -12.97 -10.60
CA TYR A 72 7.31 -12.31 -9.91
C TYR A 72 8.07 -13.31 -9.04
N ASN A 73 9.36 -13.08 -8.83
CA ASN A 73 10.19 -13.95 -7.99
C ASN A 73 10.51 -13.30 -6.65
N HIS A 74 10.68 -11.98 -6.63
CA HIS A 74 11.09 -11.23 -5.46
C HIS A 74 10.09 -10.12 -5.16
N THR A 75 10.01 -9.72 -3.90
CA THR A 75 9.36 -8.48 -3.54
C THR A 75 10.07 -7.80 -2.37
N ILE A 76 9.92 -6.49 -2.30
CA ILE A 76 10.43 -5.67 -1.21
C ILE A 76 9.22 -5.14 -0.44
N VAL A 77 9.05 -5.56 0.82
CA VAL A 77 8.07 -4.94 1.73
C VAL A 77 8.67 -3.69 2.32
N ILE A 78 7.89 -2.63 2.29
CA ILE A 78 8.28 -1.30 2.73
C ILE A 78 7.27 -0.84 3.78
N GLN A 79 7.78 -0.45 4.95
CA GLN A 79 6.99 0.18 6.01
C GLN A 79 7.42 1.63 6.18
N PHE A 80 6.46 2.55 6.03
CA PHE A 80 6.64 3.99 6.11
C PHE A 80 5.85 4.56 7.30
N PRO A 81 6.41 5.49 8.09
CA PRO A 81 5.75 6.01 9.27
C PRO A 81 4.49 6.82 8.92
N ILE A 82 3.38 6.59 9.62
CA ILE A 82 2.14 7.36 9.42
C ILE A 82 2.30 8.79 9.95
N CYS A 83 2.82 8.93 11.16
CA CYS A 83 3.29 10.17 11.75
C CYS A 83 4.09 9.84 13.02
N ASN A 84 4.80 10.82 13.58
CA ASN A 84 5.58 10.64 14.82
C ASN A 84 4.79 11.01 16.08
N ASP A 85 3.46 11.14 15.98
CA ASP A 85 2.61 11.65 17.05
C ASP A 85 1.65 10.54 17.54
N PRO A 86 1.99 9.84 18.64
CA PRO A 86 1.23 8.70 19.13
C PRO A 86 -0.23 9.04 19.45
N GLU A 87 -0.52 10.25 19.92
CA GLU A 87 -1.89 10.70 20.25
C GLU A 87 -2.74 10.78 18.98
N LYS A 88 -2.18 11.32 17.88
CA LYS A 88 -2.87 11.35 16.58
C LYS A 88 -3.05 9.97 15.96
N ILE A 89 -2.12 9.05 16.20
CA ILE A 89 -2.26 7.66 15.73
C ILE A 89 -3.36 6.95 16.54
N GLU A 90 -3.40 7.14 17.86
CA GLU A 90 -4.43 6.58 18.72
C GLU A 90 -5.82 7.17 18.40
N GLU A 91 -5.94 8.47 18.14
CA GLU A 91 -7.17 9.10 17.66
C GLU A 91 -7.64 8.55 16.30
N PHE A 92 -6.69 8.20 15.43
CA PHE A 92 -6.98 7.61 14.12
C PHE A 92 -7.35 6.12 14.21
N MET A 93 -6.64 5.34 15.01
CA MET A 93 -6.79 3.87 15.11
C MET A 93 -7.76 3.41 16.20
N GLY A 94 -8.02 4.23 17.22
CA GLY A 94 -8.75 3.92 18.46
C GLY A 94 -10.26 3.74 18.31
N GLY A 95 -10.74 3.33 17.14
CA GLY A 95 -12.15 3.04 16.91
C GLY A 95 -13.00 4.31 16.86
N ARG A 96 -12.96 5.03 15.75
CA ARG A 96 -13.97 6.05 15.45
C ARG A 96 -15.35 5.36 15.41
N SER A 97 -16.34 5.96 16.08
CA SER A 97 -17.72 5.48 15.98
C SER A 97 -18.16 5.43 14.51
N LEU A 98 -19.07 4.52 14.18
CA LEU A 98 -19.58 4.35 12.81
C LEU A 98 -20.14 5.67 12.24
N GLU A 99 -20.58 6.58 13.11
CA GLU A 99 -21.06 7.93 12.78
C GLU A 99 -19.91 8.89 12.43
N VAL A 100 -18.78 8.85 13.14
CA VAL A 100 -17.60 9.67 12.84
C VAL A 100 -16.91 9.21 11.54
N LEU A 101 -16.88 7.89 11.28
CA LEU A 101 -16.41 7.34 10.00
C LEU A 101 -17.29 7.77 8.80
N ARG A 102 -18.56 8.10 9.05
CA ARG A 102 -19.51 8.60 8.05
C ARG A 102 -19.48 10.13 7.91
N ALA A 103 -19.19 10.86 8.98
CA ALA A 103 -19.22 12.32 9.03
C ALA A 103 -17.90 12.98 8.60
N GLU A 104 -16.75 12.34 8.85
CA GLU A 104 -15.42 12.85 8.48
C GLU A 104 -14.75 11.89 7.50
N SER A 105 -15.13 11.97 6.23
CA SER A 105 -14.46 11.25 5.14
C SER A 105 -13.06 11.80 4.82
N ALA A 106 -12.52 12.71 5.63
CA ALA A 106 -11.26 13.40 5.40
C ALA A 106 -10.24 12.95 6.44
N TYR A 107 -9.19 12.27 5.98
CA TYR A 107 -8.02 12.01 6.80
C TYR A 107 -7.45 13.32 7.36
N PRO A 108 -7.01 13.36 8.63
CA PRO A 108 -6.23 14.48 9.15
C PRO A 108 -5.10 14.83 8.20
N ARG A 109 -4.83 16.13 8.01
CA ARG A 109 -3.85 16.63 7.02
C ARG A 109 -2.48 15.95 7.13
N THR A 110 -2.05 15.62 8.35
CA THR A 110 -0.80 14.92 8.64
C THR A 110 -0.78 13.49 8.09
N ILE A 111 -1.86 12.74 8.29
CA ILE A 111 -2.04 11.36 7.82
C ILE A 111 -2.15 11.33 6.30
N ARG A 112 -2.90 12.28 5.74
CA ARG A 112 -2.97 12.48 4.30
C ARG A 112 -1.60 12.77 3.68
N LYS A 113 -0.81 13.64 4.32
CA LYS A 113 0.55 13.94 3.85
C LYS A 113 1.44 12.70 3.86
N SER A 114 1.42 11.90 4.93
CA SER A 114 2.25 10.68 4.97
C SER A 114 1.84 9.63 3.95
N LEU A 115 0.55 9.50 3.62
CA LEU A 115 0.09 8.67 2.50
C LEU A 115 0.63 9.16 1.16
N VAL A 116 0.59 10.47 0.90
CA VAL A 116 1.10 11.05 -0.34
C VAL A 116 2.62 10.87 -0.45
N ASP A 117 3.36 11.11 0.63
CA ASP A 117 4.81 10.91 0.70
C ASP A 117 5.15 9.42 0.51
N PHE A 118 4.34 8.52 1.08
CA PHE A 118 4.52 7.09 0.89
C PHE A 118 4.27 6.64 -0.56
N ILE A 119 3.23 7.14 -1.21
CA ILE A 119 2.97 6.86 -2.63
C ILE A 119 4.14 7.39 -3.49
N ASP A 120 4.68 8.57 -3.17
CA ASP A 120 5.83 9.13 -3.88
C ASP A 120 7.09 8.27 -3.72
N LEU A 121 7.34 7.73 -2.52
CA LEU A 121 8.40 6.76 -2.26
C LEU A 121 8.23 5.51 -3.15
N ILE A 122 7.05 4.91 -3.16
CA ILE A 122 6.77 3.71 -3.99
C ILE A 122 7.00 4.01 -5.47
N CYS A 123 6.54 5.17 -5.96
CA CYS A 123 6.73 5.58 -7.35
C CYS A 123 8.22 5.77 -7.71
N LYS A 124 9.02 6.35 -6.80
CA LYS A 124 10.47 6.52 -6.99
C LYS A 124 11.15 5.17 -7.06
N LEU A 125 10.81 4.27 -6.13
CA LEU A 125 11.43 2.95 -6.06
C LEU A 125 11.07 2.08 -7.27
N GLU A 126 9.82 2.13 -7.72
CA GLU A 126 9.39 1.48 -8.97
C GLU A 126 10.18 2.01 -10.18
N ARG A 127 10.37 3.32 -10.27
CA ARG A 127 11.19 3.93 -11.32
C ARG A 127 12.64 3.45 -11.27
N ASP A 128 13.24 3.39 -10.09
CA ASP A 128 14.64 2.94 -9.94
C ASP A 128 14.79 1.47 -10.34
N SER A 129 13.84 0.63 -9.94
CA SER A 129 13.81 -0.79 -10.31
C SER A 129 13.66 -0.97 -11.83
N VAL A 130 12.76 -0.21 -12.48
CA VAL A 130 12.65 -0.21 -13.94
C VAL A 130 13.95 0.25 -14.60
N ASN A 131 14.61 1.28 -14.08
CA ASN A 131 15.89 1.78 -14.61
C ASN A 131 17.04 0.77 -14.45
N MET A 132 16.96 -0.14 -13.48
CA MET A 132 17.91 -1.25 -13.30
C MET A 132 17.68 -2.41 -14.28
N GLY A 133 16.56 -2.40 -15.03
CA GLY A 133 16.24 -3.39 -16.06
C GLY A 133 15.00 -4.24 -15.75
N TYR A 134 14.39 -4.09 -14.56
CA TYR A 134 13.19 -4.83 -14.16
C TYR A 134 11.93 -4.17 -14.75
N ARG A 135 11.71 -4.42 -16.05
CA ARG A 135 10.69 -3.73 -16.86
C ARG A 135 9.26 -3.87 -16.31
N PHE A 136 8.94 -5.02 -15.71
CA PHE A 136 7.60 -5.28 -15.16
C PHE A 136 7.49 -5.01 -13.66
N SER A 137 8.51 -4.38 -13.06
CA SER A 137 8.48 -3.97 -11.66
C SER A 137 7.25 -3.12 -11.36
N ALA A 138 6.57 -3.43 -10.25
CA ALA A 138 5.29 -2.82 -9.91
C ALA A 138 5.20 -2.49 -8.43
N GLY A 139 4.95 -1.21 -8.13
CA GLY A 139 4.76 -0.69 -6.79
C GLY A 139 3.30 -0.73 -6.34
N LEU A 140 3.07 -1.18 -5.12
CA LEU A 140 1.76 -1.21 -4.45
C LEU A 140 1.86 -0.39 -3.16
N SER A 141 0.88 0.49 -2.92
CA SER A 141 0.82 1.27 -1.68
C SER A 141 -0.03 0.56 -0.61
N GLY A 142 -0.29 1.23 0.51
CA GLY A 142 -1.23 0.81 1.54
C GLY A 142 -2.26 1.90 1.79
N GLY A 143 -3.47 1.52 2.22
CA GLY A 143 -4.56 2.48 2.44
C GLY A 143 -5.11 3.14 1.17
N PRO A 144 -6.07 4.07 1.29
CA PRO A 144 -6.67 4.71 0.12
C PRO A 144 -5.74 5.71 -0.55
N CYS A 145 -6.01 6.00 -1.83
CA CYS A 145 -5.30 7.01 -2.58
C CYS A 145 -5.76 8.42 -2.16
N GLU A 146 -4.84 9.19 -1.59
CA GLU A 146 -5.07 10.56 -1.10
C GLU A 146 -4.38 11.65 -1.96
N LEU A 147 -4.03 11.35 -3.21
CA LEU A 147 -3.29 12.29 -4.09
C LEU A 147 -4.05 13.56 -4.49
N CYS A 148 -5.38 13.58 -4.34
CA CYS A 148 -6.22 14.73 -4.71
C CYS A 148 -7.20 15.05 -3.59
N GLU A 149 -7.57 16.32 -3.42
CA GLU A 149 -8.49 16.73 -2.33
C GLU A 149 -9.84 16.04 -2.48
N ARG A 150 -10.31 15.93 -3.71
CA ARG A 150 -11.50 15.17 -4.08
C ARG A 150 -11.22 14.31 -5.30
N CYS A 151 -11.33 12.99 -5.09
CA CYS A 151 -11.28 12.01 -6.16
C CYS A 151 -12.46 12.22 -7.12
N VAL A 152 -12.21 12.03 -8.41
CA VAL A 152 -13.27 12.08 -9.42
C VAL A 152 -14.32 11.00 -9.20
N GLY A 153 -13.99 9.95 -8.46
CA GLY A 153 -14.94 8.88 -8.14
C GLY A 153 -15.06 7.85 -9.27
N GLN A 154 -15.42 6.61 -8.94
CA GLN A 154 -15.65 5.58 -9.95
C GLN A 154 -16.92 5.83 -10.79
N LYS A 155 -17.93 6.52 -10.23
CA LYS A 155 -19.24 6.75 -10.88
C LYS A 155 -19.24 7.82 -11.97
N THR A 156 -18.22 8.67 -12.04
CA THR A 156 -18.22 9.82 -12.97
C THR A 156 -17.70 9.48 -14.36
N GLY A 157 -17.00 8.36 -14.53
CA GLY A 157 -16.33 8.00 -15.78
C GLY A 157 -15.10 8.85 -16.11
N ALA A 158 -14.79 9.89 -15.33
CA ALA A 158 -13.65 10.77 -15.58
C ALA A 158 -12.31 10.05 -15.30
N PRO A 159 -11.24 10.39 -16.07
CA PRO A 159 -9.92 9.83 -15.84
C PRO A 159 -9.32 10.31 -14.51
N CYS A 160 -8.35 9.56 -13.98
CA CYS A 160 -7.62 9.96 -12.80
C CYS A 160 -6.89 11.29 -13.03
N LYS A 161 -6.91 12.18 -12.04
CA LYS A 161 -6.13 13.44 -12.07
C LYS A 161 -4.63 13.21 -11.93
N ASN A 162 -4.21 12.07 -11.39
CA ASN A 162 -2.82 11.70 -11.13
C ASN A 162 -2.48 10.30 -11.69
N PRO A 163 -2.65 10.04 -12.99
CA PRO A 163 -2.61 8.69 -13.55
C PRO A 163 -1.24 8.01 -13.40
N LEU A 164 -0.15 8.78 -13.49
CA LEU A 164 1.21 8.24 -13.39
C LEU A 164 1.68 7.99 -11.95
N LYS A 165 1.04 8.62 -10.96
CA LYS A 165 1.41 8.49 -9.53
C LYS A 165 0.47 7.56 -8.76
N ALA A 166 -0.80 7.50 -9.14
CA ALA A 166 -1.76 6.70 -8.39
C ALA A 166 -1.35 5.22 -8.43
N ARG A 167 -1.42 4.54 -7.28
CA ARG A 167 -1.18 3.11 -7.14
C ARG A 167 -2.33 2.47 -6.37
N PRO A 168 -2.68 1.21 -6.69
CA PRO A 168 -3.58 0.44 -5.85
C PRO A 168 -2.93 0.11 -4.52
N SER A 169 -3.79 0.01 -3.50
CA SER A 169 -3.37 -0.49 -2.21
C SER A 169 -3.22 -2.01 -2.26
N MET A 170 -2.40 -2.57 -1.35
CA MET A 170 -2.27 -4.02 -1.18
C MET A 170 -3.64 -4.68 -0.94
N GLU A 171 -4.47 -4.09 -0.09
CA GLU A 171 -5.80 -4.61 0.27
C GLU A 171 -6.79 -4.53 -0.89
N ALA A 172 -6.67 -3.51 -1.76
CA ALA A 172 -7.50 -3.38 -2.95
C ALA A 172 -7.35 -4.60 -3.89
N LEU A 173 -6.16 -5.19 -3.92
CA LEU A 173 -5.81 -6.37 -4.70
C LEU A 173 -6.01 -7.69 -3.94
N GLY A 174 -6.48 -7.62 -2.69
CA GLY A 174 -6.75 -8.79 -1.87
C GLY A 174 -5.55 -9.34 -1.11
N ILE A 175 -4.46 -8.58 -0.98
CA ILE A 175 -3.32 -8.99 -0.17
C ILE A 175 -3.67 -8.85 1.31
N ASP A 176 -3.42 -9.90 2.09
CA ASP A 176 -3.39 -9.86 3.55
C ASP A 176 -2.10 -9.18 3.99
N VAL A 177 -2.22 -7.89 4.28
CA VAL A 177 -1.10 -7.03 4.68
C VAL A 177 -0.46 -7.51 5.98
N PHE A 178 -1.27 -7.96 6.95
CA PHE A 178 -0.75 -8.42 8.24
C PHE A 178 0.07 -9.67 8.06
N LYS A 179 -0.48 -10.68 7.38
CA LYS A 179 0.23 -11.94 7.19
C LYS A 179 1.47 -11.78 6.30
N THR A 180 1.38 -10.97 5.26
CA THR A 180 2.54 -10.66 4.40
C THR A 180 3.63 -9.92 5.18
N ALA A 181 3.25 -8.97 6.05
CA ALA A 181 4.21 -8.27 6.90
C ALA A 181 4.86 -9.18 7.95
N GLU A 182 4.12 -10.14 8.52
CA GLU A 182 4.67 -11.19 9.38
C GLU A 182 5.71 -12.05 8.64
N ASN A 183 5.38 -12.52 7.43
CA ASN A 183 6.29 -13.33 6.62
C ASN A 183 7.59 -12.57 6.28
N ALA A 184 7.50 -11.24 6.13
CA ALA A 184 8.66 -10.37 5.93
C ALA A 184 9.46 -10.06 7.21
N GLY A 185 9.08 -10.62 8.38
CA GLY A 185 9.71 -10.35 9.67
C GLY A 185 9.40 -8.95 10.23
N MET A 186 8.35 -8.29 9.71
CA MET A 186 7.95 -6.93 10.08
C MET A 186 6.49 -6.87 10.54
N PRO A 187 6.09 -7.62 11.59
CA PRO A 187 4.69 -7.72 12.00
C PRO A 187 4.09 -6.35 12.36
N LEU A 188 2.86 -6.12 11.89
CA LEU A 188 2.07 -4.96 12.28
C LEU A 188 1.37 -5.27 13.61
N LYS A 189 1.64 -4.48 14.65
CA LYS A 189 0.91 -4.60 15.93
C LYS A 189 -0.40 -3.83 15.83
N GLY A 190 -1.52 -4.54 15.81
CA GLY A 190 -2.85 -3.92 15.81
C GLY A 190 -3.09 -3.01 17.02
N GLN A 191 -3.80 -1.90 16.77
CA GLN A 191 -4.58 -1.07 17.70
C GLN A 191 -3.87 -0.30 18.85
N ASN A 192 -2.54 -0.37 19.04
CA ASN A 192 -1.89 0.34 20.18
C ASN A 192 -0.94 1.49 19.81
N GLY A 193 -1.16 2.17 18.68
CA GLY A 193 -0.60 3.50 18.37
C GLY A 193 0.90 3.60 18.06
N LYS A 194 1.76 2.78 18.68
CA LYS A 194 3.23 2.98 18.68
C LYS A 194 3.99 2.28 17.55
N ASP A 195 3.34 1.39 16.80
CA ASP A 195 3.92 0.58 15.71
C ASP A 195 3.05 0.59 14.44
N ALA A 196 2.40 1.73 14.14
CA ALA A 196 1.55 1.88 12.95
C ALA A 196 2.36 2.39 11.75
N TYR A 197 2.40 1.59 10.68
CA TYR A 197 3.11 1.91 9.44
C TYR A 197 2.19 1.76 8.23
N TRP A 198 2.34 2.67 7.27
CA TRP A 198 1.90 2.40 5.91
C TRP A 198 2.75 1.28 5.34
N THR A 199 2.12 0.21 4.88
CA THR A 199 2.82 -0.95 4.30
C THR A 199 2.51 -1.03 2.83
N GLY A 200 3.54 -1.32 2.03
CA GLY A 200 3.47 -1.43 0.58
C GLY A 200 4.51 -2.41 0.07
N LEU A 201 4.42 -2.70 -1.22
CA LEU A 201 5.29 -3.66 -1.90
C LEU A 201 5.93 -3.03 -3.12
N LEU A 202 7.12 -3.52 -3.46
CA LEU A 202 7.65 -3.48 -4.81
C LEU A 202 7.80 -4.91 -5.31
N LEU A 203 7.08 -5.28 -6.37
CA LEU A 203 7.21 -6.59 -7.03
C LEU A 203 8.34 -6.53 -8.04
N VAL A 204 9.25 -7.51 -8.02
CA VAL A 204 10.43 -7.59 -8.90
C VAL A 204 10.53 -9.00 -9.48
N GLU A 205 10.73 -9.07 -10.80
CA GLU A 205 10.88 -10.33 -11.55
C GLU A 205 12.31 -10.89 -11.45
#